data_AF-A0A440AYB2-F1
#
_entry.id   AF-A0A440AYB2-F1
#
_cell.length_a   1.000
_cell.length_b   1.000
_cell.length_c   1.000
_cell.angle_alpha   90.00
_cell.angle_beta   90.00
_cell.angle_gamma   90.00
#
_symmetry.space_group_name_H-M   'P 1'
#
loop_
_entity.id
_entity.type
_entity.pdbx_description
1 polymer ?
#
loop_
_entity_poly.entity_id
_entity_poly.type
_entity_poly.pdbx_seq_one_letter_code
_entity_poly.pdbx_strand_id
1 'polypeptide(L)'
;MIPHVISGNTISAFVGGDLKTIDSSHPNFEVIRRRLRENADVGEDLFDLAAALRKHLLYEDELIRVGYDGLTYNDEPLHNYLTLWIIDLLRREQPATPWINFLKRLQLNPDPAIKNDLFEWLEKGQMPITPDGHFLAYKKVGEDYLSFYDRKTLNKVGSTIFLPRNECDTDRFRTCSAGLHFCSWSYLPGYAGRSGHVLVLKINPADVVAFPPDHEAKGRACRYTIIDEVPEDEAQHAFPAPVYSTFYDEDDDDVWGYHASDAGYIKENLYTGIYGKLKAWTKRLLN
;
A
#
# COMPACT_ATOMS: atom_id res chain seq x y z
N MET A 1 -32.76 -34.59 13.45
CA MET A 1 -32.87 -34.20 12.03
C MET A 1 -33.30 -32.75 12.00
N ILE A 2 -32.53 -31.87 11.36
CA ILE A 2 -32.82 -30.44 11.27
C ILE A 2 -33.84 -30.24 10.13
N PRO A 3 -35.03 -29.65 10.36
CA PRO A 3 -35.95 -29.32 9.28
C PRO A 3 -35.31 -28.30 8.33
N HIS A 4 -35.23 -28.62 7.03
CA HIS A 4 -34.56 -27.76 6.06
C HIS A 4 -35.08 -27.94 4.63
N VAL A 5 -34.81 -26.93 3.79
CA VAL A 5 -35.03 -26.92 2.35
C VAL A 5 -33.74 -26.43 1.68
N ILE A 6 -33.28 -27.16 0.65
CA ILE A 6 -32.16 -26.76 -0.20
C ILE A 6 -32.74 -26.58 -1.60
N SER A 7 -32.72 -25.35 -2.13
CA SER A 7 -33.31 -25.01 -3.43
C SER A 7 -32.31 -24.24 -4.27
N GLY A 8 -31.57 -24.94 -5.14
CA GLY A 8 -30.58 -24.34 -6.03
C GLY A 8 -29.52 -23.55 -5.24
N ASN A 9 -29.64 -22.22 -5.26
CA ASN A 9 -28.74 -21.28 -4.61
C ASN A 9 -29.18 -20.85 -3.21
N THR A 10 -30.23 -21.43 -2.62
CA THR A 10 -30.68 -21.06 -1.27
C THR A 10 -30.78 -22.26 -0.35
N ILE A 11 -30.50 -22.02 0.94
CA ILE A 11 -30.70 -22.95 2.04
C ILE A 11 -31.56 -22.26 3.09
N SER A 12 -32.66 -22.88 3.46
CA SER A 12 -33.46 -22.50 4.63
C SER A 12 -33.47 -23.65 5.62
N ALA A 13 -33.08 -23.41 6.87
CA ALA A 13 -33.05 -24.43 7.92
C ALA A 13 -33.56 -23.88 9.25
N PHE A 14 -34.26 -24.73 10.02
CA PHE A 14 -34.75 -24.36 11.34
C PHE A 14 -33.71 -24.72 12.41
N VAL A 15 -32.97 -23.72 12.89
CA VAL A 15 -31.82 -23.88 13.80
C VAL A 15 -31.94 -22.85 14.93
N GLY A 16 -31.67 -23.27 16.17
CA GLY A 16 -31.73 -22.37 17.34
C GLY A 16 -33.13 -21.89 17.73
N GLY A 17 -34.19 -22.46 17.14
CA GLY A 17 -35.58 -22.01 17.34
C GLY A 17 -36.07 -21.03 16.27
N ASP A 18 -35.23 -20.68 15.30
CA ASP A 18 -35.57 -19.76 14.20
C ASP A 18 -35.37 -20.41 12.83
N LEU A 19 -36.13 -19.94 11.83
CA LEU A 19 -35.85 -20.22 10.43
C LEU A 19 -34.72 -19.30 9.94
N LYS A 20 -33.54 -19.87 9.65
CA LYS A 20 -32.42 -19.15 9.05
C LYS A 20 -32.38 -19.43 7.55
N THR A 21 -32.14 -18.40 6.74
CA THR A 21 -32.02 -18.52 5.28
C THR A 21 -30.76 -17.84 4.79
N ILE A 22 -30.02 -18.54 3.93
CA ILE A 22 -28.80 -18.05 3.28
C ILE A 22 -28.84 -18.39 1.79
N ASP A 23 -28.10 -17.63 1.00
CA ASP A 23 -27.87 -17.92 -0.42
C ASP A 23 -26.41 -18.39 -0.67
N SER A 24 -26.13 -18.78 -1.91
CA SER A 24 -24.84 -19.33 -2.34
C SER A 24 -23.64 -18.40 -2.14
N SER A 25 -23.85 -17.11 -1.91
CA SER A 25 -22.77 -16.16 -1.56
C SER A 25 -22.29 -16.29 -0.12
N HIS A 26 -23.02 -16.97 0.76
CA HIS A 26 -22.64 -17.13 2.16
C HIS A 26 -21.37 -18.00 2.28
N PRO A 27 -20.32 -17.60 3.02
CA PRO A 27 -19.05 -18.35 3.09
C PRO A 27 -19.20 -19.80 3.55
N ASN A 28 -20.14 -20.05 4.46
CA ASN A 28 -20.45 -21.40 4.95
C ASN A 28 -21.50 -22.16 4.11
N PHE A 29 -21.97 -21.63 2.98
CA PHE A 29 -23.07 -22.23 2.22
C PHE A 29 -22.82 -23.71 1.90
N GLU A 30 -21.66 -24.03 1.36
CA GLU A 30 -21.29 -25.41 1.01
C GLU A 30 -21.12 -26.32 2.22
N VAL A 31 -20.57 -25.79 3.32
CA VAL A 31 -20.42 -26.53 4.58
C VAL A 31 -21.79 -26.88 5.15
N ILE A 32 -22.71 -25.91 5.19
CA ILE A 32 -24.08 -26.10 5.68
C ILE A 32 -24.82 -27.08 4.77
N ARG A 33 -24.75 -26.90 3.44
CA ARG A 33 -25.37 -27.78 2.45
C ARG A 33 -24.99 -29.24 2.65
N ARG A 34 -23.69 -29.49 2.79
CA ARG A 34 -23.14 -30.84 3.01
C ARG A 34 -23.63 -31.43 4.33
N ARG A 35 -23.51 -30.70 5.44
CA ARG A 35 -23.91 -31.19 6.76
C ARG A 35 -25.40 -31.52 6.84
N LEU A 36 -26.27 -30.68 6.25
CA LEU A 36 -27.71 -30.94 6.19
C LEU A 36 -28.03 -32.21 5.38
N ARG A 37 -27.36 -32.43 4.23
CA ARG A 37 -27.50 -33.65 3.42
C ARG A 37 -27.02 -34.91 4.15
N GLU A 38 -25.95 -34.79 4.92
CA GLU A 38 -25.37 -35.88 5.72
C GLU A 38 -26.11 -36.12 7.04
N ASN A 39 -27.17 -35.36 7.36
CA ASN A 39 -27.84 -35.34 8.66
C ASN A 39 -26.88 -35.09 9.84
N ALA A 40 -25.79 -34.36 9.60
CA ALA A 40 -24.85 -33.92 10.61
C ALA A 40 -25.35 -32.68 11.36
N ASP A 41 -24.72 -32.37 12.49
CA ASP A 41 -25.08 -31.22 13.31
C ASP A 41 -24.69 -29.87 12.67
N VAL A 42 -25.58 -28.89 12.76
CA VAL A 42 -25.43 -27.55 12.21
C VAL A 42 -25.84 -26.54 13.28
N GLY A 43 -24.85 -25.88 13.87
CA GLY A 43 -25.06 -24.82 14.86
C GLY A 43 -25.51 -23.49 14.22
N GLU A 44 -26.08 -22.60 15.03
CA GLU A 44 -26.43 -21.23 14.61
C GLU A 44 -25.21 -20.44 14.13
N ASP A 45 -24.02 -20.72 14.68
CA ASP A 45 -22.76 -20.05 14.35
C ASP A 45 -22.36 -20.21 12.89
N LEU A 46 -22.82 -21.29 12.23
CA LEU A 46 -22.57 -21.49 10.80
C LEU A 46 -23.40 -20.54 9.93
N PHE A 47 -24.59 -20.14 10.38
CA PHE A 47 -25.49 -19.19 9.70
C PHE A 47 -25.18 -17.73 10.02
N ASP A 48 -24.36 -17.46 11.04
CA ASP A 48 -23.88 -16.12 11.34
C ASP A 48 -22.84 -15.69 10.30
N LEU A 49 -23.29 -14.89 9.33
CA LEU A 49 -22.46 -14.35 8.26
C LEU A 49 -21.26 -13.57 8.81
N ALA A 50 -21.44 -12.79 9.88
CA ALA A 50 -20.34 -12.03 10.47
C ALA A 50 -19.32 -12.98 11.10
N ALA A 51 -19.75 -14.00 11.84
CA ALA A 51 -18.84 -15.01 12.38
C ALA A 51 -18.17 -15.86 11.30
N ALA A 52 -18.87 -16.15 10.21
CA ALA A 52 -18.35 -16.89 9.07
C ALA A 52 -17.26 -16.10 8.33
N LEU A 53 -17.51 -14.82 8.04
CA LEU A 53 -16.55 -13.93 7.38
C LEU A 53 -15.27 -13.72 8.21
N ARG A 54 -15.39 -13.62 9.55
CA ARG A 54 -14.23 -13.57 10.47
C ARG A 54 -13.31 -14.79 10.37
N LYS A 55 -13.86 -15.95 10.02
CA LYS A 55 -13.10 -17.21 9.87
C LYS A 55 -12.56 -17.40 8.45
N HIS A 56 -13.01 -16.59 7.48
CA HIS A 56 -12.59 -16.70 6.10
C HIS A 56 -11.37 -15.83 5.85
N LEU A 57 -10.26 -16.48 5.51
CA LEU A 57 -9.02 -15.80 5.16
C LEU A 57 -9.02 -15.47 3.67
N LEU A 58 -8.72 -14.20 3.38
CA LEU A 58 -8.47 -13.70 2.03
C LEU A 58 -7.02 -13.95 1.59
N TYR A 59 -6.10 -13.94 2.55
CA TYR A 59 -4.68 -14.17 2.32
C TYR A 59 -4.01 -14.65 3.62
N GLU A 60 -3.02 -15.53 3.50
CA GLU A 60 -2.18 -15.95 4.61
C GLU A 60 -0.77 -16.31 4.13
N ASP A 61 0.23 -15.88 4.90
CA ASP A 61 1.58 -16.43 4.89
C ASP A 61 2.15 -16.49 6.32
N GLU A 62 3.45 -16.78 6.45
CA GLU A 62 4.13 -16.92 7.74
C GLU A 62 3.97 -15.72 8.68
N LEU A 63 3.90 -14.50 8.16
CA LEU A 63 3.83 -13.27 8.96
C LEU A 63 2.46 -12.60 8.90
N ILE A 64 1.73 -12.72 7.78
CA ILE A 64 0.52 -11.94 7.53
C ILE A 64 -0.70 -12.86 7.41
N ARG A 65 -1.77 -12.52 8.11
CA ARG A 65 -3.12 -13.06 7.88
C ARG A 65 -4.07 -11.93 7.55
N VAL A 66 -4.85 -12.07 6.49
CA VAL A 66 -5.88 -11.10 6.10
C VAL A 66 -7.22 -11.79 6.07
N GLY A 67 -8.16 -11.31 6.89
CA GLY A 67 -9.57 -11.68 6.85
C GLY A 67 -10.42 -10.53 6.31
N TYR A 68 -11.74 -10.70 6.33
CA TYR A 68 -12.68 -9.65 5.92
C TYR A 68 -12.76 -8.48 6.91
N ASP A 69 -12.44 -8.70 8.18
CA ASP A 69 -12.59 -7.74 9.28
C ASP A 69 -11.27 -7.17 9.79
N GLY A 70 -10.13 -7.70 9.32
CA GLY A 70 -8.84 -7.24 9.79
C GLY A 70 -7.64 -7.93 9.14
N LEU A 71 -6.47 -7.40 9.47
CA LEU A 71 -5.17 -7.93 9.11
C LEU A 71 -4.35 -8.10 10.39
N THR A 72 -3.64 -9.22 10.51
CA THR A 72 -2.62 -9.40 11.55
C THR A 72 -1.23 -9.49 10.93
N TYR A 73 -0.23 -9.01 11.69
CA TYR A 73 1.18 -9.20 11.41
C TYR A 73 1.83 -9.84 12.63
N ASN A 74 2.44 -11.02 12.47
CA ASN A 74 2.94 -11.85 13.59
C ASN A 74 1.90 -12.06 14.69
N ASP A 75 0.68 -12.47 14.28
CA ASP A 75 -0.47 -12.70 15.18
C ASP A 75 -1.02 -11.47 15.91
N GLU A 76 -0.39 -10.31 15.76
CA GLU A 76 -0.86 -9.06 16.34
C GLU A 76 -1.74 -8.29 15.34
N PRO A 77 -2.93 -7.83 15.74
CA PRO A 77 -3.77 -6.99 14.89
C PRO A 77 -3.05 -5.72 14.47
N LEU A 78 -3.12 -5.42 13.17
CA LEU A 78 -2.60 -4.18 12.61
C LEU A 78 -3.72 -3.42 11.90
N HIS A 79 -3.83 -2.14 12.22
CA HIS A 79 -4.87 -1.28 11.67
C HIS A 79 -4.30 0.10 11.32
N ASN A 80 -4.16 0.36 10.02
CA ASN A 80 -3.83 1.66 9.45
C ASN A 80 -4.33 1.73 8.00
N TYR A 81 -4.04 2.83 7.31
CA TYR A 81 -4.50 3.03 5.93
C TYR A 81 -4.04 1.92 4.98
N LEU A 82 -2.77 1.47 5.09
CA LEU A 82 -2.23 0.38 4.27
C LEU A 82 -2.95 -0.95 4.50
N THR A 83 -3.29 -1.29 5.74
CA THR A 83 -4.00 -2.55 6.02
C THR A 83 -5.42 -2.53 5.45
N LEU A 84 -6.11 -1.39 5.55
CA LEU A 84 -7.44 -1.21 4.96
C LEU A 84 -7.40 -1.35 3.44
N TRP A 85 -6.38 -0.77 2.81
CA TRP A 85 -6.15 -0.89 1.37
C TRP A 85 -5.90 -2.34 0.94
N ILE A 86 -5.03 -3.08 1.65
CA ILE A 86 -4.77 -4.51 1.36
C ILE A 86 -6.05 -5.35 1.48
N ILE A 87 -6.85 -5.12 2.53
CA ILE A 87 -8.13 -5.82 2.72
C ILE A 87 -9.07 -5.52 1.56
N ASP A 88 -9.23 -4.25 1.17
CA ASP A 88 -10.12 -3.87 0.05
C ASP A 88 -9.70 -4.52 -1.28
N LEU A 89 -8.40 -4.49 -1.61
CA LEU A 89 -7.87 -5.16 -2.79
C LEU A 89 -8.23 -6.65 -2.80
N LEU A 90 -7.92 -7.36 -1.72
CA LEU A 90 -8.16 -8.80 -1.64
C LEU A 90 -9.65 -9.14 -1.65
N ARG A 91 -10.51 -8.32 -1.04
CA ARG A 91 -11.98 -8.50 -1.08
C ARG A 91 -12.55 -8.41 -2.50
N ARG A 92 -11.88 -7.66 -3.39
CA ARG A 92 -12.22 -7.49 -4.80
C ARG A 92 -11.45 -8.45 -5.70
N GLU A 93 -10.84 -9.48 -5.11
CA GLU A 93 -10.00 -10.45 -5.81
C GLU A 93 -8.86 -9.78 -6.59
N GLN A 94 -8.40 -8.62 -6.12
CA GLN A 94 -7.32 -7.89 -6.76
C GLN A 94 -5.95 -8.39 -6.29
N PRO A 95 -5.00 -8.49 -7.23
CA PRO A 95 -3.63 -8.06 -7.01
C PRO A 95 -3.28 -7.27 -5.72
N ALA A 96 -2.71 -7.89 -4.67
CA ALA A 96 -2.23 -7.18 -3.46
C ALA A 96 -0.74 -7.37 -3.08
N THR A 97 0.01 -8.20 -3.82
CA THR A 97 1.38 -8.61 -3.44
C THR A 97 2.37 -7.46 -3.17
N PRO A 98 2.46 -6.39 -3.99
CA PRO A 98 3.38 -5.28 -3.73
C PRO A 98 3.13 -4.59 -2.39
N TRP A 99 1.87 -4.41 -2.00
CA TRP A 99 1.47 -3.78 -0.74
C TRP A 99 1.75 -4.69 0.46
N ILE A 100 1.54 -5.99 0.33
CA ILE A 100 1.91 -6.98 1.35
C ILE A 100 3.43 -6.99 1.57
N ASN A 101 4.22 -6.97 0.49
CA ASN A 101 5.68 -6.89 0.57
C ASN A 101 6.16 -5.57 1.18
N PHE A 102 5.52 -4.46 0.82
CA PHE A 102 5.77 -3.15 1.41
C PHE A 102 5.47 -3.16 2.91
N LEU A 103 4.33 -3.73 3.32
CA LEU A 103 3.93 -3.85 4.71
C LEU A 103 4.98 -4.63 5.52
N LYS A 104 5.40 -5.81 5.05
CA LYS A 104 6.45 -6.61 5.72
C LYS A 104 7.73 -5.83 5.94
N ARG A 105 8.18 -5.07 4.95
CA ARG A 105 9.37 -4.21 5.06
C ARG A 105 9.13 -3.04 6.01
N LEU A 106 7.98 -2.39 5.92
CA LEU A 106 7.61 -1.27 6.76
C LEU A 106 7.61 -1.66 8.26
N GLN A 107 7.17 -2.88 8.59
CA GLN A 107 7.20 -3.38 9.96
C GLN A 107 8.61 -3.52 10.55
N LEU A 108 9.66 -3.57 9.72
CA LEU A 108 11.06 -3.56 10.17
C LEU A 108 11.56 -2.15 10.54
N ASN A 109 10.82 -1.09 10.22
CA ASN A 109 11.19 0.26 10.64
C ASN A 109 11.10 0.37 12.18
N PRO A 110 12.07 0.95 12.89
CA PRO A 110 11.98 1.09 14.35
C PRO A 110 10.96 2.15 14.80
N ASP A 111 10.54 3.07 13.93
CA ASP A 111 9.68 4.20 14.29
C ASP A 111 8.18 3.87 14.06
N PRO A 112 7.35 3.82 15.12
CA PRO A 112 5.92 3.58 14.98
C PRO A 112 5.17 4.62 14.14
N ALA A 113 5.60 5.89 14.17
CA ALA A 113 4.96 6.93 13.37
C ALA A 113 5.19 6.69 11.88
N ILE A 114 6.39 6.24 11.49
CA ILE A 114 6.68 5.85 10.10
C ILE A 114 5.82 4.64 9.69
N LYS A 115 5.69 3.63 10.56
CA LYS A 115 4.84 2.45 10.30
C LYS A 115 3.38 2.83 10.04
N ASN A 116 2.87 3.87 10.68
CA ASN A 116 1.48 4.28 10.57
C ASN A 116 1.24 5.21 9.39
N ASP A 117 2.14 6.16 9.15
CA ASP A 117 1.86 7.32 8.31
C ASP A 117 2.55 7.26 6.93
N LEU A 118 3.62 6.45 6.77
CA LEU A 118 4.47 6.53 5.57
C LEU A 118 3.70 6.25 4.29
N PHE A 119 2.84 5.24 4.30
CA PHE A 119 2.13 4.81 3.11
C PHE A 119 1.21 5.92 2.55
N GLU A 120 0.39 6.51 3.42
CA GLU A 120 -0.47 7.64 3.05
C GLU A 120 0.36 8.86 2.57
N TRP A 121 1.52 9.11 3.20
CA TRP A 121 2.40 10.19 2.78
C TRP A 121 3.02 9.95 1.39
N LEU A 122 3.41 8.70 1.07
CA LEU A 122 3.90 8.33 -0.26
C LEU A 122 2.83 8.51 -1.34
N GLU A 123 1.59 8.17 -1.01
CA GLU A 123 0.42 8.39 -1.88
C GLU A 123 0.04 9.84 -2.05
N LYS A 124 0.32 10.73 -1.12
CA LYS A 124 0.13 12.16 -1.42
C LYS A 124 1.22 12.68 -2.34
N GLY A 125 2.42 12.11 -2.23
CA GLY A 125 3.60 12.50 -3.00
C GLY A 125 3.78 11.81 -4.36
N GLN A 126 2.83 10.97 -4.79
CA GLN A 126 2.95 10.21 -6.06
C GLN A 126 4.23 9.39 -6.18
N MET A 127 4.64 8.79 -5.06
CA MET A 127 5.80 7.91 -4.99
C MET A 127 5.36 6.45 -5.12
N PRO A 128 5.67 5.77 -6.22
CA PRO A 128 5.16 4.44 -6.50
C PRO A 128 5.88 3.37 -5.66
N ILE A 129 5.13 2.34 -5.27
CA ILE A 129 5.70 1.13 -4.68
C ILE A 129 6.16 0.16 -5.78
N THR A 130 7.17 -0.63 -5.44
CA THR A 130 7.77 -1.64 -6.31
C THR A 130 7.25 -3.04 -5.95
N PRO A 131 7.30 -4.02 -6.88
CA PRO A 131 6.83 -5.38 -6.60
C PRO A 131 7.48 -6.03 -5.38
N ASP A 132 8.73 -5.70 -5.10
CA ASP A 132 9.48 -6.24 -3.96
C ASP A 132 9.32 -5.41 -2.66
N GLY A 133 8.38 -4.47 -2.61
CA GLY A 133 7.99 -3.74 -1.40
C GLY A 133 8.83 -2.50 -1.05
N HIS A 134 9.71 -2.05 -1.94
CA HIS A 134 10.33 -0.72 -1.82
C HIS A 134 9.41 0.35 -2.41
N PHE A 135 9.78 1.62 -2.28
CA PHE A 135 9.17 2.71 -3.03
C PHE A 135 10.21 3.49 -3.81
N LEU A 136 9.74 4.27 -4.78
CA LEU A 136 10.58 5.11 -5.61
C LEU A 136 10.38 6.57 -5.32
N ALA A 137 11.48 7.31 -5.38
CA ALA A 137 11.50 8.74 -5.12
C ALA A 137 12.60 9.40 -5.95
N TYR A 138 12.68 10.72 -5.87
CA TYR A 138 13.68 11.50 -6.59
C TYR A 138 14.71 12.14 -5.67
N LYS A 139 15.86 12.46 -6.25
CA LYS A 139 16.89 13.29 -5.62
C LYS A 139 17.59 14.15 -6.68
N LYS A 140 17.73 15.45 -6.39
CA LYS A 140 18.61 16.34 -7.17
C LYS A 140 20.02 16.37 -6.59
N VAL A 141 21.03 16.32 -7.45
CA VAL A 141 22.45 16.44 -7.10
C VAL A 141 23.16 17.43 -8.02
N GLY A 142 24.35 17.90 -7.64
CA GLY A 142 25.14 18.81 -8.47
C GLY A 142 25.57 18.17 -9.80
N GLU A 143 26.09 18.99 -10.71
CA GLU A 143 26.67 18.54 -11.99
C GLU A 143 27.84 17.55 -11.80
N ASP A 144 28.51 17.67 -10.65
CA ASP A 144 29.57 16.79 -10.15
C ASP A 144 29.04 15.51 -9.47
N TYR A 145 27.73 15.28 -9.49
CA TYR A 145 27.00 14.20 -8.79
C TYR A 145 27.13 14.25 -7.26
N LEU A 146 27.61 15.36 -6.68
CA LEU A 146 27.70 15.52 -5.24
C LEU A 146 26.37 16.01 -4.67
N SER A 147 26.01 15.50 -3.49
CA SER A 147 24.82 15.93 -2.76
C SER A 147 24.87 17.44 -2.47
N PHE A 148 23.77 18.15 -2.73
CA PHE A 148 23.67 19.58 -2.41
C PHE A 148 23.75 19.88 -0.91
N TYR A 149 23.45 18.89 -0.06
CA TYR A 149 23.45 19.07 1.39
C TYR A 149 24.86 19.14 1.98
N ASP A 150 25.72 18.16 1.67
CA ASP A 150 27.06 18.04 2.27
C ASP A 150 28.20 18.40 1.32
N ARG A 151 27.92 18.51 0.01
CA ARG A 151 28.89 18.75 -1.07
C ARG A 151 30.04 17.73 -1.10
N LYS A 152 29.81 16.51 -0.58
CA LYS A 152 30.82 15.47 -0.40
C LYS A 152 30.34 14.09 -0.85
N THR A 153 29.07 13.77 -0.61
CA THR A 153 28.54 12.45 -0.94
C THR A 153 28.29 12.33 -2.44
N LEU A 154 29.03 11.45 -3.10
CA LEU A 154 28.90 11.15 -4.53
C LEU A 154 27.72 10.20 -4.78
N ASN A 155 26.82 10.56 -5.69
CA ASN A 155 25.61 9.81 -6.00
C ASN A 155 25.64 9.37 -7.47
N LYS A 156 25.96 8.10 -7.72
CA LYS A 156 25.98 7.54 -9.08
C LYS A 156 24.93 6.45 -9.25
N VAL A 157 24.39 6.29 -10.45
CA VAL A 157 23.50 5.17 -10.77
C VAL A 157 24.19 3.84 -10.46
N GLY A 158 23.46 2.93 -9.79
CA GLY A 158 23.94 1.66 -9.28
C GLY A 158 24.56 1.72 -7.88
N SER A 159 24.81 2.91 -7.32
CA SER A 159 25.35 3.04 -5.96
C SER A 159 24.25 2.96 -4.89
N THR A 160 24.55 2.23 -3.81
CA THR A 160 23.78 2.28 -2.56
C THR A 160 24.49 3.20 -1.60
N ILE A 161 23.78 4.25 -1.16
CA ILE A 161 24.29 5.21 -0.19
C ILE A 161 23.71 4.86 1.18
N PHE A 162 24.56 4.90 2.21
CA PHE A 162 24.19 4.58 3.58
C PHE A 162 24.79 5.61 4.53
N LEU A 163 23.99 6.01 5.52
CA LEU A 163 24.40 6.77 6.68
C LEU A 163 23.91 6.00 7.91
N PRO A 164 24.71 5.83 8.98
CA PRO A 164 24.22 5.21 10.20
C PRO A 164 22.93 5.88 10.68
N ARG A 165 21.90 5.09 11.01
CA ARG A 165 20.57 5.63 11.35
C ARG A 165 20.62 6.59 12.54
N ASN A 166 21.52 6.34 13.49
CA ASN A 166 21.77 7.21 14.65
C ASN A 166 22.50 8.52 14.31
N GLU A 167 23.01 8.67 13.09
CA GLU A 167 23.53 9.93 12.54
C GLU A 167 22.48 10.70 11.73
N CYS A 168 21.30 10.13 11.53
CA CYS A 168 20.18 10.81 10.88
C CYS A 168 19.33 11.55 11.94
N ASP A 169 18.83 12.73 11.58
CA ASP A 169 17.92 13.51 12.41
C ASP A 169 16.49 13.00 12.26
N THR A 170 15.97 12.40 13.34
CA THR A 170 14.63 11.83 13.45
C THR A 170 13.55 12.90 13.67
N ASP A 171 13.92 14.16 13.95
CA ASP A 171 12.94 15.23 14.17
C ASP A 171 12.27 15.65 12.85
N ARG A 172 11.05 15.18 12.64
CA ARG A 172 10.26 15.46 11.44
C ARG A 172 9.88 16.94 11.25
N PHE A 173 10.03 17.79 12.26
CA PHE A 173 9.79 19.23 12.16
C PHE A 173 11.04 20.01 11.73
N ARG A 174 12.21 19.37 11.71
CA ARG A 174 13.44 19.97 11.19
C ARG A 174 13.58 19.69 9.72
N THR A 175 13.45 20.72 8.90
CA THR A 175 13.64 20.62 7.45
C THR A 175 15.14 20.65 7.12
N CYS A 176 15.52 19.93 6.06
CA CYS A 176 16.91 19.91 5.56
C CYS A 176 17.98 19.47 6.58
N SER A 177 17.63 18.73 7.64
CA SER A 177 18.57 18.24 8.65
C SER A 177 19.32 16.98 8.21
N ALA A 178 20.17 16.42 9.09
CA ALA A 178 21.04 15.31 8.76
C ALA A 178 20.25 14.07 8.30
N GLY A 179 20.62 13.50 7.16
CA GLY A 179 19.96 12.33 6.59
C GLY A 179 20.09 12.28 5.07
N LEU A 180 19.82 11.11 4.51
CA LEU A 180 19.81 10.93 3.06
C LEU A 180 18.47 11.42 2.51
N HIS A 181 18.48 12.62 1.93
CA HIS A 181 17.28 13.27 1.40
C HIS A 181 16.78 12.63 0.10
N PHE A 182 15.46 12.48 0.03
CA PHE A 182 14.68 12.09 -1.14
C PHE A 182 13.40 12.93 -1.21
N CYS A 183 12.73 12.97 -2.36
CA CYS A 183 11.53 13.78 -2.54
C CYS A 183 10.58 13.22 -3.59
N SER A 184 9.34 13.70 -3.57
CA SER A 184 8.35 13.52 -4.64
C SER A 184 8.75 14.27 -5.91
N TRP A 185 8.07 13.96 -7.02
CA TRP A 185 8.16 14.75 -8.24
C TRP A 185 7.75 16.21 -8.01
N SER A 186 6.60 16.45 -7.35
CA SER A 186 6.08 17.81 -7.15
C SER A 186 7.01 18.71 -6.32
N TYR A 187 7.87 18.11 -5.49
CA TYR A 187 8.87 18.85 -4.70
C TYR A 187 10.17 19.12 -5.47
N LEU A 188 10.48 18.37 -6.54
CA LEU A 188 11.75 18.52 -7.28
C LEU A 188 12.05 19.97 -7.72
N PRO A 189 11.09 20.77 -8.22
CA PRO A 189 11.35 22.18 -8.58
C PRO A 189 11.82 23.06 -7.41
N GLY A 190 11.43 22.71 -6.18
CA GLY A 190 11.85 23.39 -4.95
C GLY A 190 13.12 22.82 -4.32
N TYR A 191 13.66 21.73 -4.87
CA TYR A 191 14.91 21.13 -4.40
C TYR A 191 16.09 22.08 -4.69
N ALA A 192 17.01 22.21 -3.75
CA ALA A 192 18.15 23.13 -3.87
C ALA A 192 18.96 22.90 -5.16
N GLY A 193 19.40 23.99 -5.79
CA GLY A 193 20.23 23.97 -7.02
C GLY A 193 19.46 24.40 -8.27
N ARG A 194 19.96 25.44 -8.96
CA ARG A 194 19.39 25.92 -10.24
C ARG A 194 19.69 24.99 -11.43
N SER A 195 20.72 24.14 -11.31
CA SER A 195 21.12 23.13 -12.28
C SER A 195 21.55 21.86 -11.54
N GLY A 196 21.60 20.72 -12.23
CA GLY A 196 22.02 19.45 -11.65
C GLY A 196 21.39 18.25 -12.33
N HIS A 197 21.63 17.07 -11.76
CA HIS A 197 21.09 15.79 -12.24
C HIS A 197 19.92 15.34 -11.36
N VAL A 198 18.89 14.76 -11.98
CA VAL A 198 17.75 14.17 -11.28
C VAL A 198 17.91 12.65 -11.26
N LEU A 199 18.05 12.10 -10.06
CA LEU A 199 18.26 10.68 -9.82
C LEU A 199 16.96 10.03 -9.33
N VAL A 200 16.72 8.80 -9.79
CA VAL A 200 15.65 7.94 -9.30
C VAL A 200 16.21 7.02 -8.22
N LEU A 201 15.57 7.04 -7.06
CA LEU A 201 15.94 6.29 -5.88
C LEU A 201 14.99 5.11 -5.68
N LYS A 202 15.51 3.97 -5.24
CA LYS A 202 14.76 2.87 -4.65
C LYS A 202 15.05 2.81 -3.15
N ILE A 203 14.01 2.94 -2.35
CA ILE A 203 14.11 3.12 -0.90
C ILE A 203 13.28 2.05 -0.19
N ASN A 204 13.88 1.40 0.81
CA ASN A 204 13.18 0.45 1.65
C ASN A 204 12.41 1.24 2.71
N PRO A 205 11.09 1.01 2.93
CA PRO A 205 10.37 1.69 4.00
C PRO A 205 10.98 1.48 5.39
N ALA A 206 11.71 0.39 5.62
CA ALA A 206 12.49 0.14 6.83
C ALA A 206 13.65 1.15 7.05
N ASP A 207 14.10 1.82 5.98
CA ASP A 207 15.24 2.75 5.98
C ASP A 207 14.80 4.22 6.04
N VAL A 208 13.50 4.51 6.04
CA VAL A 208 12.99 5.87 6.23
C VAL A 208 13.23 6.31 7.68
N VAL A 209 13.64 7.56 7.85
CA VAL A 209 13.99 8.15 9.15
C VAL A 209 12.99 9.23 9.56
N ALA A 210 12.58 10.09 8.63
CA ALA A 210 11.65 11.16 8.92
C ALA A 210 11.08 11.74 7.62
N PHE A 211 9.88 12.29 7.71
CA PHE A 211 9.25 13.09 6.67
C PHE A 211 8.33 14.11 7.35
N PRO A 212 8.21 15.33 6.79
CA PRO A 212 7.45 16.38 7.43
C PRO A 212 5.97 15.98 7.57
N PRO A 213 5.28 16.52 8.56
CA PRO A 213 3.85 16.24 8.76
C PRO A 213 2.97 16.88 7.69
N ASP A 214 3.48 17.91 7.00
CA ASP A 214 2.79 18.54 5.88
C ASP A 214 2.98 17.74 4.57
N HIS A 215 2.21 18.13 3.56
CA HIS A 215 2.16 17.44 2.27
C HIS A 215 3.30 17.89 1.33
N GLU A 216 4.32 18.59 1.83
CA GLU A 216 5.48 18.99 1.04
C GLU A 216 6.53 17.87 1.05
N ALA A 217 6.47 17.05 0.01
CA ALA A 217 7.08 15.72 0.04
C ALA A 217 8.60 15.74 -0.24
N LYS A 218 9.37 16.04 0.81
CA LYS A 218 10.80 15.74 0.96
C LYS A 218 11.05 14.99 2.27
N GLY A 219 11.52 13.76 2.17
CA GLY A 219 11.83 12.89 3.30
C GLY A 219 13.33 12.70 3.54
N ARG A 220 13.64 11.97 4.60
CA ARG A 220 14.99 11.51 4.98
C ARG A 220 14.98 10.01 5.18
N ALA A 221 16.01 9.36 4.66
CA ALA A 221 16.31 7.95 4.89
C ALA A 221 17.74 7.79 5.45
N CYS A 222 18.04 6.61 5.97
CA CYS A 222 19.41 6.19 6.33
C CYS A 222 20.06 5.36 5.22
N ARG A 223 19.29 4.86 4.24
CA ARG A 223 19.79 4.12 3.10
C ARG A 223 18.87 4.26 1.88
N TYR A 224 19.47 4.36 0.69
CA TYR A 224 18.77 4.22 -0.58
C TYR A 224 19.71 3.66 -1.65
N THR A 225 19.15 3.14 -2.74
CA THR A 225 19.90 2.79 -3.95
C THR A 225 19.49 3.71 -5.08
N ILE A 226 20.46 4.25 -5.83
CA ILE A 226 20.19 5.03 -7.03
C ILE A 226 20.05 4.05 -8.19
N ILE A 227 18.88 4.01 -8.80
CA ILE A 227 18.55 3.01 -9.82
C ILE A 227 18.53 3.59 -11.24
N ASP A 228 18.36 4.90 -11.38
CA ASP A 228 18.33 5.56 -12.68
C ASP A 228 18.61 7.07 -12.57
N GLU A 229 18.77 7.69 -13.73
CA GLU A 229 18.90 9.14 -13.92
C GLU A 229 17.96 9.58 -15.05
N VAL A 230 17.21 10.66 -14.83
CA VAL A 230 16.21 11.15 -15.78
C VAL A 230 16.40 12.64 -16.03
N PRO A 231 16.10 13.14 -17.25
CA PRO A 231 15.98 14.56 -17.49
C PRO A 231 14.93 15.20 -16.57
N GLU A 232 15.19 16.42 -16.09
CA GLU A 232 14.28 17.09 -15.13
C GLU A 232 12.90 17.36 -15.73
N ASP A 233 12.81 17.65 -17.02
CA ASP A 233 11.55 17.85 -17.77
C ASP A 233 10.80 16.54 -18.04
N GLU A 234 11.50 15.40 -18.03
CA GLU A 234 10.89 14.07 -18.17
C GLU A 234 10.55 13.42 -16.83
N ALA A 235 11.01 13.95 -15.71
CA ALA A 235 10.86 13.32 -14.40
C ALA A 235 9.39 13.21 -13.93
N GLN A 236 8.45 14.04 -14.43
CA GLN A 236 7.01 13.80 -14.23
C GLN A 236 6.54 12.45 -14.82
N HIS A 237 7.19 12.03 -15.90
CA HIS A 237 6.84 10.89 -16.73
C HIS A 237 7.82 9.73 -16.62
N ALA A 238 8.85 9.83 -15.75
CA ALA A 238 9.82 8.76 -15.49
C ALA A 238 9.16 7.44 -15.06
N PHE A 239 7.89 7.52 -14.69
CA PHE A 239 7.06 6.45 -14.21
C PHE A 239 5.81 6.25 -15.10
N PRO A 240 5.93 5.85 -16.39
CA PRO A 240 4.87 6.06 -17.37
C PRO A 240 3.70 5.05 -17.32
N ALA A 241 3.81 3.92 -16.62
CA ALA A 241 2.67 2.99 -16.45
C ALA A 241 2.85 2.00 -15.30
N PRO A 242 1.79 1.38 -14.76
CA PRO A 242 1.90 0.44 -13.65
C PRO A 242 2.62 -0.87 -14.02
N VAL A 243 3.41 -1.41 -13.08
CA VAL A 243 3.93 -2.80 -13.13
C VAL A 243 2.83 -3.80 -12.78
N TYR A 244 1.82 -3.34 -12.05
CA TYR A 244 0.74 -4.13 -11.48
C TYR A 244 -0.52 -3.28 -11.59
N SER A 245 -1.50 -3.74 -12.35
CA SER A 245 -2.79 -3.06 -12.52
C SER A 245 -3.84 -3.71 -11.64
N THR A 246 -4.70 -2.87 -11.09
CA THR A 246 -5.96 -3.23 -10.47
C THR A 246 -7.10 -2.68 -11.34
N PHE A 247 -8.33 -3.14 -11.16
CA PHE A 247 -9.48 -2.59 -11.89
C PHE A 247 -9.72 -1.09 -11.63
N TYR A 248 -9.09 -0.50 -10.59
CA TYR A 248 -9.08 0.94 -10.38
C TYR A 248 -8.30 1.71 -11.45
N ASP A 249 -7.40 1.03 -12.16
CA ASP A 249 -6.48 1.65 -13.11
C ASP A 249 -7.01 1.64 -14.56
N GLU A 250 -8.17 1.01 -14.83
CA GLU A 250 -8.68 0.77 -16.18
C GLU A 250 -9.88 1.66 -16.60
N ASP A 251 -10.55 2.37 -15.68
CA ASP A 251 -11.84 3.03 -15.95
C ASP A 251 -11.90 4.57 -15.77
N ASP A 252 -10.79 5.27 -15.49
CA ASP A 252 -10.84 6.69 -15.05
C ASP A 252 -10.28 7.73 -16.07
N ASP A 253 -10.36 7.42 -17.37
CA ASP A 253 -10.05 8.38 -18.44
C ASP A 253 -11.28 9.21 -18.90
N ASP A 254 -12.50 8.95 -18.37
CA ASP A 254 -13.72 9.68 -18.76
C ASP A 254 -14.23 10.64 -17.66
N VAL A 255 -13.80 11.88 -17.82
CA VAL A 255 -14.31 13.12 -17.19
C VAL A 255 -15.83 13.12 -17.02
N TRP A 256 -16.32 13.19 -15.77
CA TRP A 256 -17.64 13.75 -15.46
C TRP A 256 -17.59 14.73 -14.29
N GLY A 257 -17.53 16.01 -14.63
CA GLY A 257 -17.82 17.08 -13.69
C GLY A 257 -19.30 17.10 -13.33
N TYR A 258 -19.61 17.14 -12.02
CA TYR A 258 -20.95 17.46 -11.55
C TYR A 258 -20.93 18.55 -10.49
N HIS A 259 -21.72 19.58 -10.78
CA HIS A 259 -22.03 20.72 -9.93
C HIS A 259 -22.75 20.28 -8.65
N ALA A 260 -22.28 20.82 -7.53
CA ALA A 260 -22.90 20.69 -6.23
C ALA A 260 -24.15 21.57 -6.11
N SER A 261 -25.27 20.97 -5.68
CA SER A 261 -26.22 21.65 -4.80
C SER A 261 -27.09 20.65 -4.02
N ASP A 262 -26.94 20.76 -2.70
CA ASP A 262 -27.86 20.43 -1.62
C ASP A 262 -27.89 19.02 -0.96
N ALA A 263 -27.53 19.10 0.33
CA ALA A 263 -27.98 18.32 1.49
C ALA A 263 -27.20 17.03 1.89
N GLY A 264 -26.14 17.24 2.68
CA GLY A 264 -26.03 16.65 4.03
C GLY A 264 -25.21 15.37 4.20
N TYR A 265 -24.00 15.50 4.80
CA TYR A 265 -23.23 14.47 5.52
C TYR A 265 -23.10 13.10 4.81
N ILE A 266 -22.04 12.85 4.03
CA ILE A 266 -20.69 12.44 4.45
C ILE A 266 -19.75 12.86 3.30
N LYS A 267 -18.61 13.52 3.59
CA LYS A 267 -17.62 13.84 2.55
C LYS A 267 -17.01 12.55 1.99
N GLU A 268 -17.55 12.09 0.86
CA GLU A 268 -16.84 11.29 -0.13
C GLU A 268 -15.60 12.08 -0.59
N ASN A 269 -14.47 11.83 0.06
CA ASN A 269 -13.20 11.86 -0.64
C ASN A 269 -12.87 10.40 -0.97
N LEU A 270 -13.49 9.86 -2.02
CA LEU A 270 -12.91 8.74 -2.75
C LEU A 270 -11.68 9.30 -3.45
N TYR A 271 -10.57 9.31 -2.72
CA TYR A 271 -9.25 9.56 -3.28
C TYR A 271 -9.01 8.46 -4.31
N THR A 272 -8.86 8.85 -5.57
CA THR A 272 -8.24 8.03 -6.60
C THR A 272 -6.82 7.70 -6.13
N GLY A 273 -6.63 6.46 -5.68
CA GLY A 273 -5.35 5.96 -5.22
C GLY A 273 -4.35 5.94 -6.37
N ILE A 274 -3.27 6.68 -6.24
CA ILE A 274 -2.29 6.95 -7.32
C ILE A 274 -1.22 5.85 -7.45
N TYR A 275 -1.56 4.60 -7.20
CA TYR A 275 -0.57 3.55 -7.19
C TYR A 275 -0.10 3.19 -8.60
N GLY A 276 1.19 2.88 -8.69
CA GLY A 276 1.71 2.15 -9.83
C GLY A 276 2.11 3.05 -10.99
N LYS A 277 3.30 3.64 -10.87
CA LYS A 277 3.93 4.32 -11.99
C LYS A 277 5.37 3.78 -12.08
N LEU A 278 5.61 2.79 -12.95
CA LEU A 278 6.89 2.48 -13.61
C LEU A 278 6.69 1.39 -14.68
N LYS A 279 6.89 1.70 -15.97
CA LYS A 279 6.93 0.67 -17.03
C LYS A 279 8.32 0.53 -17.62
N ALA A 280 8.68 -0.73 -17.85
CA ALA A 280 9.76 -1.26 -18.68
C ALA A 280 11.21 -1.08 -18.19
N TRP A 281 11.59 -1.67 -17.05
CA TRP A 281 13.01 -1.88 -16.71
C TRP A 281 13.32 -3.28 -16.16
N THR A 282 12.97 -4.33 -16.93
CA THR A 282 13.33 -5.73 -16.62
C THR A 282 14.50 -6.28 -17.43
N LYS A 283 15.27 -5.47 -18.17
CA LYS A 283 16.52 -5.97 -18.80
C LYS A 283 17.81 -5.74 -18.01
N ARG A 284 17.80 -4.91 -16.96
CA ARG A 284 19.05 -4.56 -16.24
C ARG A 284 19.12 -4.97 -14.76
N LEU A 285 18.02 -5.45 -14.17
CA LEU A 285 17.93 -5.77 -12.74
C LEU A 285 17.44 -7.21 -12.42
N LEU A 286 17.30 -8.07 -13.44
CA LEU A 286 17.10 -9.51 -13.25
C LEU A 286 18.41 -10.32 -13.44
N ASN A 287 19.56 -9.65 -13.45
CA ASN A 287 20.89 -10.25 -13.31
C ASN A 287 21.57 -9.71 -12.06
#